data_AF-A0A5J4SQL7-F1
#
_entry.id   AF-A0A5J4SQL7-F1
#
_cell.length_a   1.000
_cell.length_b   1.000
_cell.length_c   1.000
_cell.angle_alpha   90.00
_cell.angle_beta   90.00
_cell.angle_gamma   90.00
#
_symmetry.space_group_name_H-M   'P 1'
#
loop_
_entity.id
_entity.type
_entity.pdbx_description
1 polymer ?
#
loop_
_entity_poly.entity_id
_entity_poly.type
_entity_poly.pdbx_seq_one_letter_code
_entity_poly.pdbx_strand_id
1 'polypeptide(L)'
;MNKIICHSIEFVFVHEIESMSGQEVILKPGADWKTIPSIEKPVYRSDSKQNPAGTFTDQSLSAKTRHNPYFPLYIHANLYIILRIHTNEEVLTLGSIEYPFVTEVSSDKIQDDYSFKSQSPFFL
;
A
#
# COMPACT_ATOMS: atom_id res chain seq x y z
N MET A 1 -17.19 6.15 -2.18
CA MET A 1 -16.37 5.27 -1.33
C MET A 1 -16.54 3.79 -1.68
N ASN A 2 -15.54 3.21 -2.36
CA ASN A 2 -15.44 1.77 -2.58
C ASN A 2 -14.66 1.13 -1.43
N LYS A 3 -15.09 -0.05 -0.95
CA LYS A 3 -14.42 -0.82 0.11
C LYS A 3 -14.17 -2.23 -0.39
N ILE A 4 -12.93 -2.70 -0.29
CA ILE A 4 -12.53 -4.05 -0.68
C ILE A 4 -11.89 -4.74 0.52
N ILE A 5 -12.29 -5.98 0.80
CA ILE A 5 -11.65 -6.82 1.81
C ILE A 5 -10.56 -7.63 1.11
N CYS A 6 -9.32 -7.42 1.55
CA CYS A 6 -8.16 -8.07 0.97
C CYS A 6 -7.86 -9.39 1.67
N HIS A 7 -7.23 -10.32 0.96
CA HIS A 7 -6.70 -11.57 1.51
C HIS A 7 -5.29 -11.39 2.04
N SER A 8 -4.44 -10.77 1.24
CA SER A 8 -3.08 -10.44 1.61
C SER A 8 -2.69 -9.10 0.98
N ILE A 9 -1.63 -8.52 1.53
CA ILE A 9 -1.00 -7.33 0.99
C ILE A 9 0.49 -7.64 0.90
N GLU A 10 1.05 -7.28 -0.24
CA GLU A 10 2.48 -7.24 -0.44
C GLU A 10 2.90 -5.80 -0.72
N PHE A 11 4.15 -5.50 -0.40
CA PHE A 11 4.74 -4.19 -0.67
C PHE A 11 6.15 -4.32 -1.23
N VAL A 12 6.58 -3.26 -1.89
CA VAL A 12 7.96 -3.06 -2.29
C VAL A 12 8.32 -1.59 -2.10
N PHE A 13 9.56 -1.30 -1.71
CA PHE A 13 10.00 0.08 -1.60
C PHE A 13 10.28 0.65 -2.98
N VAL A 14 9.96 1.93 -3.19
CA VAL A 14 10.14 2.59 -4.51
C VAL A 14 11.59 2.48 -5.01
N HIS A 15 12.58 2.52 -4.11
CA HIS A 15 13.99 2.40 -4.49
C HIS A 15 14.41 1.00 -4.98
N GLU A 16 13.60 -0.03 -4.72
CA GLU A 16 13.79 -1.40 -5.17
C GLU A 16 13.16 -1.67 -6.55
N ILE A 17 12.38 -0.71 -7.07
CA ILE A 17 11.72 -0.79 -8.37
C ILE A 17 12.70 -0.34 -9.46
N GLU A 18 12.78 -1.11 -10.54
CA GLU A 18 13.53 -0.76 -11.75
C GLU A 18 12.66 0.07 -12.69
N SER A 19 11.44 -0.39 -12.96
CA SER A 19 10.46 0.35 -13.75
C SER A 19 9.03 -0.05 -13.41
N MET A 20 8.08 0.82 -13.76
CA MET A 20 6.65 0.58 -13.58
C MET A 20 5.89 1.13 -14.79
N SER A 21 4.97 0.33 -15.34
CA SER A 21 4.12 0.71 -16.47
C SER A 21 2.70 0.21 -16.22
N GLY A 22 1.76 1.14 -16.02
CA GLY A 22 0.40 0.79 -15.60
C GLY A 22 0.41 0.01 -14.28
N GLN A 23 -0.12 -1.21 -14.28
CA GLN A 23 -0.12 -2.10 -13.10
C GLN A 23 1.10 -3.03 -13.01
N GLU A 24 1.95 -3.06 -14.02
CA GLU A 24 3.14 -3.90 -14.06
C GLU A 24 4.31 -3.20 -13.35
N VAL A 25 4.95 -3.92 -12.43
CA VAL A 25 6.09 -3.44 -11.64
C VAL A 25 7.25 -4.41 -11.85
N ILE A 26 8.35 -3.89 -12.39
CA ILE A 26 9.60 -4.62 -12.61
C ILE A 26 10.55 -4.24 -11.46
N LEU A 27 11.01 -5.24 -10.73
CA LEU A 27 11.91 -5.08 -9.58
C LEU A 27 13.36 -5.18 -10.01
N LYS A 28 14.24 -4.47 -9.30
CA LYS A 28 15.69 -4.61 -9.47
C LYS A 28 16.14 -6.04 -9.13
N PRO A 29 17.26 -6.52 -9.70
CA PRO A 29 17.79 -7.83 -9.36
C PRO A 29 17.99 -8.01 -7.85
N GLY A 30 17.43 -9.10 -7.30
CA GLY A 30 17.52 -9.43 -5.87
C GLY A 30 16.51 -8.72 -4.97
N ALA A 31 15.61 -7.90 -5.53
CA ALA A 31 14.47 -7.35 -4.80
C ALA A 31 13.24 -8.23 -4.99
N ASP A 32 12.46 -8.38 -3.91
CA ASP A 32 11.23 -9.16 -3.89
C ASP A 32 10.09 -8.38 -3.24
N TRP A 33 8.87 -8.77 -3.61
CA TRP A 33 7.65 -8.38 -2.92
C TRP A 33 7.66 -8.94 -1.49
N LYS A 34 7.32 -8.07 -0.53
CA LYS A 34 7.34 -8.38 0.89
C LYS A 34 5.90 -8.48 1.40
N THR A 35 5.51 -9.62 1.96
CA THR A 35 4.14 -9.82 2.47
C THR A 35 3.97 -9.19 3.85
N ILE A 36 2.85 -8.50 4.08
CA ILE A 36 2.42 -8.03 5.40
C ILE A 36 1.68 -9.18 6.10
N PRO A 37 2.20 -9.74 7.21
CA PRO A 37 1.59 -10.87 7.90
C PRO A 37 0.43 -10.40 8.79
N SER A 38 -0.70 -10.09 8.17
CA SER A 38 -1.85 -9.56 8.87
C SER A 38 -2.56 -10.63 9.71
N ILE A 39 -2.98 -10.25 10.93
CA ILE A 39 -3.78 -11.10 11.82
C ILE A 39 -5.28 -11.08 11.47
N GLU A 40 -5.71 -10.02 10.79
CA GLU A 40 -7.07 -9.82 10.30
C GLU A 40 -7.01 -9.53 8.80
N LYS A 41 -8.13 -9.76 8.09
CA LYS A 41 -8.23 -9.43 6.67
C LYS A 41 -8.05 -7.92 6.48
N PRO A 42 -7.07 -7.47 5.70
CA PRO A 42 -6.87 -6.04 5.48
C PRO A 42 -8.02 -5.41 4.70
N VAL A 43 -8.16 -4.09 4.83
CA VAL A 43 -9.28 -3.36 4.23
C VAL A 43 -8.75 -2.22 3.39
N TYR A 44 -9.04 -2.26 2.09
CA TYR A 44 -8.77 -1.18 1.14
C TYR A 44 -10.01 -0.30 1.00
N ARG A 45 -9.78 1.02 0.90
CA ARG A 45 -10.80 2.01 0.60
C ARG A 45 -10.30 3.02 -0.41
N SER A 46 -11.15 3.37 -1.36
CA SER A 46 -10.92 4.50 -2.27
C SER A 46 -12.10 5.45 -2.29
N ASP A 47 -11.78 6.75 -2.39
CA ASP A 47 -12.76 7.80 -2.55
C ASP A 47 -12.26 8.88 -3.50
N SER A 48 -13.04 9.14 -4.56
CA SER A 48 -12.72 10.18 -5.53
C SER A 48 -13.34 11.50 -5.07
N LYS A 49 -12.52 12.54 -4.99
CA LYS A 49 -12.93 13.88 -4.57
C LYS A 49 -12.70 14.87 -5.70
N GLN A 50 -13.68 15.72 -5.91
CA GLN A 50 -13.60 16.81 -6.88
C GLN A 50 -13.20 18.09 -6.14
N ASN A 51 -12.13 18.75 -6.60
CA ASN A 51 -11.78 20.10 -6.17
C ASN A 51 -11.66 21.04 -7.40
N PRO A 52 -11.55 22.36 -7.19
CA PRO A 52 -11.39 23.32 -8.29
C PRO A 52 -10.15 23.10 -9.17
N ALA A 53 -9.14 22.39 -8.67
CA ALA A 53 -7.87 22.10 -9.37
C ALA A 53 -7.87 20.73 -10.10
N GLY A 54 -8.94 19.93 -9.97
CA GLY A 54 -9.06 18.61 -10.60
C GLY A 54 -9.70 17.55 -9.71
N THR A 55 -9.88 16.36 -10.27
CA THR A 55 -10.34 15.18 -9.52
C THR A 55 -9.13 14.41 -9.02
N PHE A 56 -9.12 14.07 -7.74
CA PHE A 56 -8.10 13.23 -7.12
C PHE A 56 -8.76 12.05 -6.42
N THR A 57 -8.01 10.96 -6.26
CA THR A 57 -8.46 9.77 -5.55
C THR A 57 -7.64 9.60 -4.29
N ASP A 58 -8.32 9.62 -3.15
CA ASP A 58 -7.75 9.22 -1.88
C ASP A 58 -7.82 7.69 -1.78
N GLN A 59 -6.67 7.07 -1.59
CA GLN A 59 -6.56 5.63 -1.40
C GLN A 59 -6.01 5.35 -0.01
N SER A 60 -6.65 4.43 0.71
CA SER A 60 -6.19 4.01 2.02
C SER A 60 -6.31 2.50 2.19
N LEU A 61 -5.35 1.92 2.91
CA LEU A 61 -5.32 0.51 3.25
C LEU A 61 -4.96 0.39 4.72
N SER A 62 -5.72 -0.42 5.47
CA SER A 62 -5.44 -0.70 6.87
C SER A 62 -5.16 -2.19 7.07
N ALA A 63 -4.09 -2.49 7.79
CA ALA A 63 -3.70 -3.86 8.15
C ALA A 63 -3.24 -3.92 9.61
N LYS A 64 -3.60 -5.00 10.30
CA LYS A 64 -3.15 -5.28 11.66
C LYS A 64 -2.22 -6.44 11.68
N THR A 65 -1.11 -6.37 12.41
CA THR A 65 -0.22 -7.50 12.64
C THR A 65 -0.05 -7.75 14.13
N ARG A 66 0.51 -8.91 14.52
CA ARG A 66 1.08 -9.05 15.87
C ARG A 66 2.18 -8.00 16.06
N HIS A 67 2.56 -7.70 17.29
CA HIS A 67 3.68 -6.79 17.54
C HIS A 67 5.00 -7.36 17.00
N ASN A 68 5.73 -6.52 16.26
CA ASN A 68 7.09 -6.75 15.74
C ASN A 68 7.32 -7.86 14.67
N PRO A 69 6.49 -8.01 13.61
CA PRO A 69 6.73 -8.99 12.55
C PRO A 69 7.40 -8.40 11.29
N TYR A 70 7.50 -7.07 11.16
CA TYR A 70 8.21 -6.41 10.05
C TYR A 70 8.90 -5.11 10.51
N PHE A 71 9.96 -5.26 11.32
CA PHE A 71 10.84 -4.17 11.76
C PHE A 71 11.31 -3.22 10.64
N PRO A 72 11.50 -3.65 9.37
CA PRO A 72 11.82 -2.74 8.28
C PRO A 72 10.75 -1.67 8.02
N LEU A 73 9.45 -1.95 8.12
CA LEU A 73 8.41 -0.91 7.94
C LEU A 73 8.41 0.09 9.10
N TYR A 74 8.87 -0.30 10.29
CA TYR A 74 9.10 0.61 11.40
C TYR A 74 10.28 1.54 11.16
N ILE A 75 11.42 1.00 10.70
CA ILE A 75 12.62 1.79 10.42
C ILE A 75 12.42 2.68 9.18
N HIS A 76 11.69 2.16 8.20
CA HIS A 76 11.51 2.75 6.89
C HIS A 76 10.10 3.27 6.66
N ALA A 77 9.35 3.63 7.72
CA ALA A 77 8.03 4.26 7.58
C ALA A 77 8.07 5.50 6.68
N ASN A 78 9.23 6.17 6.63
CA ASN A 78 9.51 7.34 5.80
C ASN A 78 9.77 6.98 4.33
N LEU A 79 9.95 5.70 4.00
CA LEU A 79 10.22 5.24 2.63
C LEU A 79 8.90 4.94 1.94
N TYR A 80 8.74 5.58 0.79
CA TYR A 80 7.63 5.39 -0.12
C TYR A 80 7.58 3.95 -0.66
N ILE A 81 6.37 3.39 -0.71
CA ILE A 81 6.13 2.01 -1.16
C ILE A 81 5.06 1.96 -2.26
N ILE A 82 5.08 0.86 -3.02
CA ILE A 82 3.99 0.41 -3.88
C ILE A 82 3.38 -0.84 -3.26
N LEU A 83 2.06 -0.94 -3.34
CA LEU A 83 1.30 -2.05 -2.76
C LEU A 83 0.77 -2.97 -3.85
N ARG A 84 0.73 -4.25 -3.55
CA ARG A 84 0.01 -5.25 -4.32
C ARG A 84 -1.00 -5.90 -3.38
N ILE A 85 -2.29 -5.70 -3.66
CA ILE A 85 -3.37 -6.28 -2.86
C ILE A 85 -3.94 -7.48 -3.59
N HIS A 86 -4.07 -8.59 -2.85
CA HIS A 86 -4.70 -9.80 -3.36
C HIS A 86 -6.13 -9.85 -2.86
N THR A 87 -7.09 -9.86 -3.78
CA THR A 87 -8.53 -9.97 -3.46
C THR A 87 -9.03 -11.37 -3.82
N ASN A 88 -10.34 -11.61 -3.72
CA ASN A 88 -10.94 -12.85 -4.21
C ASN A 88 -10.97 -12.95 -5.73
N GLU A 89 -11.03 -11.80 -6.41
CA GLU A 89 -11.35 -11.71 -7.84
C GLU A 89 -10.09 -11.42 -8.66
N GLU A 90 -9.20 -10.59 -8.12
CA GLU A 90 -8.03 -10.11 -8.83
C GLU A 90 -6.91 -9.65 -7.89
N VAL A 91 -5.74 -9.41 -8.48
CA VAL A 91 -4.58 -8.79 -7.85
C VAL A 91 -4.47 -7.37 -8.38
N LEU A 92 -4.47 -6.38 -7.48
CA LEU A 92 -4.37 -4.97 -7.85
C LEU A 92 -3.03 -4.39 -7.38
N THR A 93 -2.32 -3.73 -8.29
CA THR A 93 -1.18 -2.88 -7.94
C THR A 93 -1.69 -1.47 -7.63
N LEU A 94 -1.34 -0.94 -6.46
CA LEU A 94 -1.75 0.38 -5.98
C LEU A 94 -0.54 1.29 -5.74
N GLY A 95 -0.65 2.53 -6.20
CA GLY A 95 0.39 3.56 -6.12
C GLY A 95 1.14 3.70 -7.43
N SER A 96 2.00 4.71 -7.52
CA SER A 96 2.97 4.86 -8.61
C SER A 96 4.29 5.43 -8.08
N ILE A 97 5.32 5.49 -8.93
CA ILE A 97 6.60 6.12 -8.58
C ILE A 97 6.40 7.60 -8.20
N GLU A 98 5.41 8.27 -8.81
CA GLU A 98 5.10 9.69 -8.59
C GLU A 98 4.16 9.91 -7.40
N TYR A 99 3.22 8.98 -7.18
CA TYR A 99 2.21 9.04 -6.12
C TYR A 99 2.24 7.77 -5.25
N PRO A 100 3.36 7.51 -4.55
CA PRO A 100 3.51 6.29 -3.77
C PRO A 100 2.71 6.34 -2.48
N PHE A 101 2.55 5.18 -1.84
CA PHE A 101 1.94 5.10 -0.53
C PHE A 101 2.91 5.53 0.57
N VAL A 102 2.39 6.29 1.52
CA VAL A 102 3.01 6.59 2.81
C VAL A 102 2.50 5.60 3.84
N THR A 103 3.39 5.04 4.64
CA THR A 103 3.06 4.11 5.72
C THR A 103 3.11 4.82 7.07
N GLU A 104 2.01 4.77 7.81
CA GLU A 104 1.95 5.17 9.21
C GLU A 104 1.78 3.91 10.07
N VAL A 105 2.51 3.83 11.18
CA VAL A 105 2.43 2.69 12.09
C VAL A 105 2.10 3.17 13.50
N SER A 106 1.05 2.59 14.09
CA SER A 106 0.70 2.74 15.50
C SER A 106 0.91 1.40 16.21
N SER A 107 1.41 1.42 17.45
CA SER A 107 1.71 0.19 18.21
C SER A 107 1.21 0.28 19.65
N ASP A 108 0.63 -0.81 20.13
CA ASP A 108 0.21 -0.96 21.54
C ASP A 108 1.05 -1.99 22.32
N LYS A 109 2.17 -2.45 21.73
CA LYS A 109 3.08 -3.52 22.23
C LYS A 109 2.55 -4.96 22.11
N ILE A 110 1.31 -5.15 21.68
CA ILE A 110 0.70 -6.46 21.42
C ILE A 110 0.42 -6.62 19.93
N GLN A 111 0.02 -5.53 19.29
CA GLN A 111 -0.33 -5.41 17.88
C GLN A 111 0.23 -4.13 17.30
N ASP A 112 0.41 -4.17 15.98
CA ASP A 112 0.82 -3.04 15.18
C ASP A 112 -0.27 -2.77 14.12
N ASP A 113 -0.78 -1.54 14.11
CA ASP A 113 -1.75 -1.03 13.13
C ASP A 113 -0.99 -0.27 12.04
N TYR A 114 -1.02 -0.78 10.82
CA TYR A 114 -0.47 -0.13 9.64
C TYR A 114 -1.58 0.60 8.89
N SER A 115 -1.37 1.87 8.61
CA SER A 115 -2.19 2.68 7.71
C SER A 115 -1.35 3.14 6.53
N PHE A 116 -1.75 2.72 5.33
CA PHE A 116 -1.14 3.17 4.08
C PHE A 116 -2.05 4.18 3.42
N LYS A 117 -1.50 5.32 2.98
CA LYS A 117 -2.25 6.38 2.30
C LYS A 117 -1.53 6.85 1.04
N SER A 118 -2.28 7.08 -0.03
CA SER A 118 -1.81 7.76 -1.24
C SER A 118 -2.90 8.69 -1.77
N GLN A 119 -2.47 9.76 -2.43
CA GLN A 119 -3.33 10.66 -3.20
C GLN A 119 -2.78 10.71 -4.62
N SER A 120 -3.59 10.31 -5.58
CA SER A 120 -3.24 10.35 -7.01
C SER A 120 -4.27 11.15 -7.80
N PRO A 121 -3.86 11.83 -8.89
CA PRO A 121 -4.80 12.39 -9.84
C PRO A 121 -5.68 11.27 -10.39
N PHE A 122 -6.98 11.52 -10.57
CA PHE A 122 -7.85 10.54 -11.19
C PHE A 122 -7.56 10.46 -12.69
N PHE A 123 -6.93 9.38 -13.13
CA PHE A 123 -6.76 9.06 -14.53
C PHE A 123 -7.85 8.06 -14.93
N LEU A 124 -8.78 8.52 -15.79
CA LEU A 124 -9.78 7.68 -16.46
C LEU A 124 -9.12 6.81 -17.53
#